data_AF-A0A848MNL4-F1
#
_entry.id   AF-A0A848MNL4-F1
#
_cell.length_a   1.000
_cell.length_b   1.000
_cell.length_c   1.000
_cell.angle_alpha   90.00
_cell.angle_beta   90.00
_cell.angle_gamma   90.00
#
_symmetry.space_group_name_H-M   'P 1'
#
loop_
_entity.id
_entity.type
_entity.pdbx_description
1 polymer ?
#
loop_
_entity_poly.entity_id
_entity_poly.type
_entity_poly.pdbx_seq_one_letter_code
_entity_poly.pdbx_strand_id
1 'polypeptide(L)'
;MSNLESFDNIFASLAESAYNNRPNSFTSYQNRERVIKSDFTKDKKINGKLTKGGKELSNNGVVYLQPDTTVKTVKELGNSRVPKVNGGYEIQSYVKNIYKQGLLTDEKAGFNAYYVTDTPKLSIETKHTYFVTRGSDGISSSNLNLNDWWHNNQAFTTKNAYIPQAKLANQAMHQKITEMTTQAPHATMSVTGHSLGTMVSIQAVANLPEKDIAKIDKVVLFQGPDARESINKMSEQAQKNIQKLEEDGKIDYYVNAFDIVSMLNRNKPGVDEIGNVRYLLPKSFNTTFDMEDQNGSSHDFGQFQINPDGTLQEANLKEHGYIFAAGIKVSHLIDKYLNRVVKEKPEGGLSFTEVIKLLLSGEYKDFEKEYATIIAEAKVASEWNETVNELHKRISNASGSKKITLQSELVQSIIQKAKNIGEEYEIIFKNAQKEFEDEITAISKEILAGAGAIKNYLTYWEVQEMVSPYEKNNLWDSGQASLNTNQMKQYKEKLEEFSNKLAVVANHLTEYDRQAGNILFKNK
;
A
#
# COMPACT_ATOMS: atom_id res chain seq x y z
N MET A 1 -13.05 -4.09 -8.60
CA MET A 1 -12.55 -4.63 -7.32
C MET A 1 -13.37 -5.81 -6.86
N SER A 2 -12.73 -6.92 -6.50
CA SER A 2 -13.32 -8.05 -5.78
C SER A 2 -13.52 -7.73 -4.29
N ASN A 3 -14.49 -8.42 -3.66
CA ASN A 3 -14.88 -8.18 -2.26
C ASN A 3 -14.06 -9.04 -1.28
N LEU A 4 -14.05 -8.65 -0.02
CA LEU A 4 -13.67 -9.51 1.11
C LEU A 4 -14.45 -10.83 1.10
N GLU A 5 -13.79 -11.90 1.53
CA GLU A 5 -14.45 -13.20 1.74
C GLU A 5 -15.28 -13.23 3.02
N SER A 6 -14.87 -12.48 4.04
CA SER A 6 -15.60 -12.33 5.30
C SER A 6 -15.39 -10.94 5.89
N PHE A 7 -16.29 -10.55 6.79
CA PHE A 7 -16.18 -9.30 7.55
C PHE A 7 -15.41 -9.45 8.87
N ASP A 8 -14.55 -10.45 9.00
CA ASP A 8 -13.82 -10.76 10.25
C ASP A 8 -12.86 -9.63 10.67
N ASN A 9 -12.47 -8.74 9.74
CA ASN A 9 -11.68 -7.54 10.05
C ASN A 9 -12.53 -6.28 9.92
N ILE A 10 -12.80 -5.59 11.03
CA ILE A 10 -13.68 -4.40 11.04
C ILE A 10 -13.13 -3.25 10.20
N PHE A 11 -11.83 -2.98 10.22
CA PHE A 11 -11.23 -1.89 9.46
C PHE A 11 -11.31 -2.13 7.95
N ALA A 12 -10.96 -3.32 7.49
CA ALA A 12 -11.11 -3.70 6.09
C ALA A 12 -12.59 -3.67 5.65
N SER A 13 -13.50 -4.13 6.51
CA SER A 13 -14.94 -4.13 6.24
C SER A 13 -15.51 -2.70 6.12
N LEU A 14 -15.08 -1.78 6.99
CA LEU A 14 -15.43 -0.37 6.91
C LEU A 14 -14.85 0.28 5.64
N ALA A 15 -13.58 0.05 5.34
CA ALA A 15 -12.92 0.56 4.14
C ALA A 15 -13.59 0.04 2.86
N GLU A 16 -13.97 -1.23 2.79
CA GLU A 16 -14.75 -1.79 1.68
C GLU A 16 -16.12 -1.13 1.59
N SER A 17 -16.82 -0.95 2.72
CA SER A 17 -18.15 -0.34 2.77
C SER A 17 -18.18 1.10 2.24
N ALA A 18 -17.06 1.80 2.21
CA ALA A 18 -16.98 3.14 1.63
C ALA A 18 -17.28 3.18 0.11
N TYR A 19 -17.12 2.06 -0.59
CA TYR A 19 -17.25 1.97 -2.05
C TYR A 19 -18.67 1.61 -2.52
N ASN A 20 -18.95 2.00 -3.77
CA ASN A 20 -20.19 1.64 -4.44
C ASN A 20 -20.28 0.13 -4.72
N ASN A 21 -21.51 -0.39 -4.77
CA ASN A 21 -21.78 -1.79 -5.15
C ASN A 21 -21.01 -2.82 -4.31
N ARG A 22 -20.90 -2.55 -3.01
CA ARG A 22 -20.28 -3.45 -2.02
C ARG A 22 -21.30 -4.09 -1.09
N PRO A 23 -20.98 -5.25 -0.50
CA PRO A 23 -21.88 -5.99 0.38
C PRO A 23 -22.57 -5.17 1.49
N ASN A 24 -21.85 -4.23 2.12
CA ASN A 24 -22.34 -3.33 3.17
C ASN A 24 -22.15 -1.83 2.81
N SER A 25 -22.34 -1.48 1.53
CA SER A 25 -22.03 -0.16 1.00
C SER A 25 -22.74 1.01 1.72
N PHE A 26 -21.95 1.98 2.20
CA PHE A 26 -22.39 3.22 2.82
C PHE A 26 -22.85 4.26 1.79
N THR A 27 -22.36 4.19 0.55
CA THR A 27 -22.70 5.17 -0.50
C THR A 27 -24.21 5.24 -0.74
N SER A 28 -24.91 4.11 -0.59
CA SER A 28 -26.37 3.98 -0.71
C SER A 28 -27.16 4.78 0.34
N TYR A 29 -26.46 5.28 1.36
CA TYR A 29 -27.02 5.98 2.51
C TYR A 29 -26.47 7.40 2.68
N GLN A 30 -25.52 7.85 1.82
CA GLN A 30 -24.78 9.09 2.00
C GLN A 30 -25.67 10.34 2.16
N ASN A 31 -26.80 10.35 1.45
CA ASN A 31 -27.73 11.48 1.44
C ASN A 31 -28.96 11.26 2.34
N ARG A 32 -28.93 10.27 3.25
CA ARG A 32 -30.06 10.01 4.16
C ARG A 32 -29.91 10.81 5.44
N GLU A 33 -31.01 11.36 5.91
CA GLU A 33 -31.09 12.16 7.16
C GLU A 33 -31.25 11.30 8.43
N ARG A 34 -31.05 9.98 8.33
CA ARG A 34 -31.24 9.04 9.44
C ARG A 34 -30.03 8.17 9.65
N VAL A 35 -29.81 7.79 10.90
CA VAL A 35 -28.81 6.80 11.29
C VAL A 35 -29.11 5.46 10.64
N ILE A 36 -28.09 4.79 10.12
CA ILE A 36 -28.20 3.46 9.51
C ILE A 36 -27.39 2.46 10.33
N LYS A 37 -28.08 1.41 10.81
CA LYS A 37 -27.43 0.27 11.47
C LYS A 37 -26.82 -0.66 10.42
N SER A 38 -25.54 -0.94 10.57
CA SER A 38 -24.81 -1.94 9.80
C SER A 38 -24.37 -3.07 10.72
N ASP A 39 -24.62 -4.31 10.32
CA ASP A 39 -24.31 -5.51 11.08
C ASP A 39 -23.37 -6.40 10.27
N PHE A 40 -22.08 -6.35 10.62
CA PHE A 40 -21.03 -7.10 9.95
C PHE A 40 -21.00 -8.58 10.36
N THR A 41 -21.82 -9.03 11.31
CA THR A 41 -21.95 -10.45 11.66
C THR A 41 -22.84 -11.24 10.69
N LYS A 42 -23.47 -10.55 9.74
CA LYS A 42 -24.40 -11.15 8.78
C LYS A 42 -23.73 -11.35 7.43
N ASP A 43 -23.95 -12.54 6.88
CA ASP A 43 -23.65 -12.86 5.50
C ASP A 43 -24.32 -11.88 4.54
N LYS A 44 -23.60 -11.50 3.49
CA LYS A 44 -24.08 -10.60 2.43
C LYS A 44 -23.71 -11.16 1.07
N LYS A 45 -24.67 -11.13 0.14
CA LYS A 45 -24.46 -11.60 -1.23
C LYS A 45 -24.73 -10.47 -2.21
N ILE A 46 -23.75 -10.18 -3.07
CA ILE A 46 -23.86 -9.18 -4.14
C ILE A 46 -23.30 -9.76 -5.43
N ASN A 47 -24.01 -9.61 -6.54
CA ASN A 47 -23.62 -10.15 -7.85
C ASN A 47 -23.20 -11.63 -7.82
N GLY A 48 -23.89 -12.44 -7.02
CA GLY A 48 -23.59 -13.87 -6.88
C GLY A 48 -22.45 -14.22 -5.93
N LYS A 49 -21.58 -13.26 -5.55
CA LYS A 49 -20.47 -13.46 -4.61
C LYS A 49 -20.93 -13.26 -3.16
N LEU A 50 -20.60 -14.21 -2.28
CA LEU A 50 -20.92 -14.20 -0.85
C LEU A 50 -19.74 -13.65 -0.06
N THR A 51 -20.00 -12.70 0.83
CA THR A 51 -19.11 -12.29 1.91
C THR A 51 -19.71 -12.76 3.22
N LYS A 52 -18.96 -13.56 3.97
CA LYS A 52 -19.42 -14.16 5.24
C LYS A 52 -19.45 -13.14 6.36
N GLY A 53 -20.39 -13.31 7.28
CA GLY A 53 -20.46 -12.57 8.53
C GLY A 53 -19.18 -12.75 9.34
N GLY A 54 -18.68 -11.64 9.89
CA GLY A 54 -17.52 -11.64 10.75
C GLY A 54 -17.81 -12.27 12.12
N LYS A 55 -16.78 -12.88 12.69
CA LYS A 55 -16.73 -13.50 14.01
C LYS A 55 -15.84 -12.66 14.93
N GLU A 56 -16.15 -12.69 16.22
CA GLU A 56 -15.33 -12.04 17.26
C GLU A 56 -15.08 -10.53 17.06
N LEU A 57 -16.00 -9.85 16.37
CA LEU A 57 -15.93 -8.42 16.12
C LEU A 57 -16.24 -7.60 17.37
N SER A 58 -15.54 -6.47 17.52
CA SER A 58 -15.86 -5.47 18.52
C SER A 58 -17.32 -5.01 18.38
N ASN A 59 -17.95 -4.67 19.51
CA ASN A 59 -19.35 -4.28 19.58
C ASN A 59 -20.33 -5.26 18.89
N ASN A 60 -20.01 -6.57 18.93
CA ASN A 60 -20.75 -7.62 18.24
C ASN A 60 -20.92 -7.34 16.73
N GLY A 61 -19.94 -6.69 16.10
CA GLY A 61 -19.94 -6.35 14.68
C GLY A 61 -20.99 -5.31 14.26
N VAL A 62 -21.68 -4.68 15.21
CA VAL A 62 -22.70 -3.67 14.93
C VAL A 62 -22.09 -2.28 14.98
N VAL A 63 -22.35 -1.49 13.94
CA VAL A 63 -22.00 -0.07 13.90
C VAL A 63 -23.13 0.76 13.31
N TYR A 64 -23.06 2.07 13.50
CA TYR A 64 -24.09 3.02 13.11
C TYR A 64 -23.48 4.12 12.25
N LEU A 65 -23.84 4.13 10.97
CA LEU A 65 -23.51 5.22 10.06
C LEU A 65 -24.33 6.45 10.44
N GLN A 66 -23.64 7.52 10.80
CA GLN A 66 -24.25 8.79 11.17
C GLN A 66 -24.55 9.62 9.91
N PRO A 67 -25.70 10.33 9.85
CA PRO A 67 -26.06 11.13 8.70
C PRO A 67 -25.20 12.39 8.57
N ASP A 68 -24.94 12.82 7.33
CA ASP A 68 -24.43 14.16 7.05
C ASP A 68 -25.60 15.12 6.81
N THR A 69 -25.98 15.87 7.85
CA THR A 69 -27.09 16.83 7.79
C THR A 69 -26.74 18.13 7.07
N THR A 70 -25.50 18.29 6.59
CA THR A 70 -25.04 19.50 5.90
C THR A 70 -25.13 19.39 4.38
N VAL A 71 -25.52 18.23 3.85
CA VAL A 71 -25.62 17.97 2.41
C VAL A 71 -26.64 18.91 1.77
N LYS A 72 -26.19 19.65 0.77
CA LYS A 72 -26.99 20.54 -0.07
C LYS A 72 -26.73 20.27 -1.54
N THR A 73 -27.68 20.68 -2.37
CA THR A 73 -27.54 20.67 -3.83
C THR A 73 -26.93 22.00 -4.27
N VAL A 74 -25.77 21.96 -4.92
CA VAL A 74 -25.08 23.13 -5.44
C VAL A 74 -25.29 23.21 -6.94
N LYS A 75 -25.63 24.42 -7.43
CA LYS A 75 -25.75 24.72 -8.86
C LYS A 75 -24.54 25.57 -9.27
N GLU A 76 -23.70 25.03 -10.14
CA GLU A 76 -22.61 25.79 -10.75
C GLU A 76 -23.13 26.49 -12.00
N LEU A 77 -22.99 27.82 -12.03
CA LEU A 77 -23.45 28.64 -13.16
C LEU A 77 -22.32 28.82 -14.18
N GLY A 78 -22.66 28.60 -15.45
CA GLY A 78 -21.86 29.00 -16.59
C GLY A 78 -22.42 30.29 -17.21
N ASN A 79 -21.61 30.96 -18.01
CA ASN A 79 -22.00 32.18 -18.71
C ASN A 79 -21.88 31.96 -20.21
N SER A 80 -22.95 32.26 -20.96
CA SER A 80 -22.99 32.20 -22.42
C SER A 80 -23.17 33.60 -22.99
N ARG A 81 -22.38 33.91 -24.02
CA ARG A 81 -22.47 35.19 -24.74
C ARG A 81 -23.45 35.04 -25.89
N VAL A 82 -24.54 35.79 -25.86
CA VAL A 82 -25.65 35.69 -26.82
C VAL A 82 -25.89 37.05 -27.51
N PRO A 83 -26.13 37.07 -28.83
CA PRO A 83 -26.32 38.31 -29.58
C PRO A 83 -27.65 38.98 -29.25
N LYS A 84 -27.66 40.32 -29.15
CA LYS A 84 -28.88 41.11 -28.95
C LYS A 84 -29.54 41.46 -30.29
N VAL A 85 -30.87 41.59 -30.27
CA VAL A 85 -31.68 41.96 -31.45
C VAL A 85 -31.28 43.32 -32.05
N ASN A 86 -30.76 44.24 -31.24
CA ASN A 86 -30.33 45.59 -31.67
C ASN A 86 -28.81 45.73 -31.85
N GLY A 87 -28.07 44.62 -31.99
CA GLY A 87 -26.61 44.61 -32.09
C GLY A 87 -25.90 44.56 -30.72
N GLY A 88 -24.69 43.98 -30.72
CA GLY A 88 -23.93 43.68 -29.50
C GLY A 88 -24.24 42.30 -28.90
N TYR A 89 -23.70 42.03 -27.72
CA TYR A 89 -23.87 40.76 -27.00
C TYR A 89 -24.31 41.00 -25.55
N GLU A 90 -25.06 40.06 -24.98
CA GLU A 90 -25.28 39.94 -23.53
C GLU A 90 -24.70 38.63 -23.00
N ILE A 91 -24.48 38.61 -21.68
CA ILE A 91 -24.11 37.40 -20.95
C ILE A 91 -25.38 36.87 -20.30
N GLN A 92 -25.77 35.66 -20.66
CA GLN A 92 -26.82 34.91 -19.97
C GLN A 92 -26.20 33.80 -19.14
N SER A 93 -26.59 33.71 -17.87
CA SER A 93 -26.15 32.63 -16.98
C SER A 93 -27.05 31.40 -17.14
N TYR A 94 -26.44 30.22 -17.19
CA TYR A 94 -27.14 28.92 -17.24
C TYR A 94 -26.56 27.98 -16.19
N VAL A 95 -27.33 26.98 -15.77
CA VAL A 95 -26.82 25.94 -14.86
C VAL A 95 -25.92 25.01 -15.66
N LYS A 96 -24.61 25.08 -15.40
CA LYS A 96 -23.60 24.25 -16.06
C LYS A 96 -23.59 22.85 -15.46
N ASN A 97 -23.55 22.76 -14.13
CA ASN A 97 -23.52 21.51 -13.39
C ASN A 97 -24.39 21.59 -12.13
N ILE A 98 -24.88 20.44 -11.68
CA ILE A 98 -25.57 20.27 -10.40
C ILE A 98 -24.89 19.12 -9.66
N TYR A 99 -24.50 19.34 -8.41
CA TYR A 99 -23.81 18.33 -7.61
C TYR A 99 -24.13 18.48 -6.12
N LYS A 100 -23.92 17.42 -5.35
CA LYS A 100 -24.07 17.40 -3.88
C LYS A 100 -22.79 17.81 -3.19
N GLN A 101 -22.95 18.61 -2.14
CA GLN A 101 -21.86 19.05 -1.29
C GLN A 101 -22.34 19.13 0.16
N GLY A 102 -21.56 18.60 1.09
CA GLY A 102 -21.74 18.62 2.53
C GLY A 102 -20.38 18.54 3.22
N LEU A 103 -20.37 18.22 4.50
CA LEU A 103 -19.16 18.05 5.31
C LEU A 103 -18.42 16.78 4.91
N LEU A 104 -19.16 15.70 4.63
CA LEU A 104 -18.64 14.36 4.33
C LEU A 104 -18.72 14.00 2.84
N THR A 105 -19.23 14.89 1.98
CA THR A 105 -19.30 14.70 0.53
C THR A 105 -19.00 16.00 -0.22
N ASP A 106 -18.18 15.91 -1.26
CA ASP A 106 -18.10 16.94 -2.30
C ASP A 106 -18.00 16.23 -3.66
N GLU A 107 -19.13 16.10 -4.35
CA GLU A 107 -19.21 15.40 -5.64
C GLU A 107 -18.35 16.07 -6.73
N LYS A 108 -18.10 17.39 -6.63
CA LYS A 108 -17.25 18.11 -7.59
C LYS A 108 -15.78 17.79 -7.36
N ALA A 109 -15.35 17.69 -6.10
CA ALA A 109 -14.00 17.25 -5.73
C ALA A 109 -13.84 15.72 -5.76
N GLY A 110 -14.96 14.98 -5.87
CA GLY A 110 -15.05 13.52 -5.76
C GLY A 110 -14.89 12.97 -4.33
N PHE A 111 -14.72 13.86 -3.35
CA PHE A 111 -14.55 13.52 -1.94
C PHE A 111 -15.79 12.85 -1.35
N ASN A 112 -15.59 11.70 -0.71
CA ASN A 112 -16.63 11.02 0.08
C ASN A 112 -16.00 10.38 1.32
N ALA A 113 -16.59 10.67 2.47
CA ALA A 113 -16.24 10.08 3.75
C ALA A 113 -17.50 9.70 4.53
N TYR A 114 -17.33 8.90 5.57
CA TYR A 114 -18.41 8.38 6.38
C TYR A 114 -18.00 8.44 7.85
N TYR A 115 -18.91 8.92 8.68
CA TYR A 115 -18.73 8.94 10.13
C TYR A 115 -19.58 7.83 10.77
N VAL A 116 -18.92 6.92 11.46
CA VAL A 116 -19.54 5.70 11.98
C VAL A 116 -19.29 5.61 13.49
N THR A 117 -20.26 5.13 14.26
CA THR A 117 -20.19 5.03 15.72
C THR A 117 -20.58 3.63 16.21
N ASP A 118 -20.12 3.26 17.39
CA ASP A 118 -20.53 2.02 18.08
C ASP A 118 -21.92 2.12 18.74
N THR A 119 -22.46 3.33 18.92
CA THR A 119 -23.82 3.57 19.41
C THR A 119 -24.70 4.23 18.35
N PRO A 120 -26.04 4.06 18.39
CA PRO A 120 -26.94 4.71 17.44
C PRO A 120 -26.89 6.25 17.50
N LYS A 121 -26.69 6.79 18.70
CA LYS A 121 -26.57 8.21 18.96
C LYS A 121 -25.26 8.47 19.68
N LEU A 122 -24.56 9.51 19.24
CA LEU A 122 -23.37 10.01 19.91
C LEU A 122 -23.72 10.46 21.33
N SER A 123 -23.12 9.84 22.33
CA SER A 123 -23.42 10.07 23.75
C SER A 123 -22.27 9.62 24.65
N ILE A 124 -22.39 9.80 25.95
CA ILE A 124 -21.39 9.35 26.93
C ILE A 124 -21.14 7.82 26.89
N GLU A 125 -22.09 7.05 26.34
CA GLU A 125 -21.96 5.60 26.15
C GLU A 125 -21.12 5.23 24.92
N THR A 126 -20.93 6.15 23.99
CA THR A 126 -20.09 5.95 22.81
C THR A 126 -18.64 5.79 23.26
N LYS A 127 -17.97 4.73 22.80
CA LYS A 127 -16.56 4.47 23.11
C LYS A 127 -15.69 4.63 21.86
N HIS A 128 -16.19 4.15 20.73
CA HIS A 128 -15.44 4.15 19.48
C HIS A 128 -16.23 4.77 18.34
N THR A 129 -15.55 5.60 17.58
CA THR A 129 -16.04 6.19 16.34
C THR A 129 -15.03 5.94 15.23
N TYR A 130 -15.48 5.94 13.98
CA TYR A 130 -14.66 5.68 12.82
C TYR A 130 -14.87 6.77 11.78
N PHE A 131 -13.78 7.29 11.25
CA PHE A 131 -13.78 8.12 10.05
C PHE A 131 -13.29 7.28 8.88
N VAL A 132 -14.19 6.99 7.95
CA VAL A 132 -13.93 6.11 6.82
C VAL A 132 -13.89 6.94 5.55
N THR A 133 -12.75 6.96 4.87
CA THR A 133 -12.58 7.71 3.63
C THR A 133 -12.64 6.80 2.42
N ARG A 134 -13.51 7.11 1.46
CA ARG A 134 -13.56 6.37 0.20
C ARG A 134 -12.33 6.68 -0.64
N GLY A 135 -11.77 5.65 -1.28
CA GLY A 135 -10.79 5.84 -2.34
C GLY A 135 -11.44 5.99 -3.71
N SER A 136 -10.73 5.55 -4.75
CA SER A 136 -11.17 5.69 -6.14
C SER A 136 -12.14 4.57 -6.55
N ASP A 137 -13.33 4.92 -7.05
CA ASP A 137 -14.34 3.96 -7.54
C ASP A 137 -13.97 3.24 -8.86
N GLY A 138 -12.78 3.50 -9.43
CA GLY A 138 -12.20 2.66 -10.47
C GLY A 138 -11.33 3.37 -11.51
N ILE A 139 -10.51 2.54 -12.19
CA ILE A 139 -9.89 2.82 -13.48
C ILE A 139 -10.71 2.04 -14.51
N SER A 140 -11.68 2.68 -15.16
CA SER A 140 -12.39 2.12 -16.31
C SER A 140 -11.80 2.71 -17.58
N SER A 141 -11.52 1.86 -18.58
CA SER A 141 -11.05 2.26 -19.91
C SER A 141 -12.02 3.20 -20.66
N SER A 142 -13.29 3.26 -20.23
CA SER A 142 -14.34 4.03 -20.89
C SER A 142 -14.92 5.18 -20.04
N ASN A 143 -14.70 5.18 -18.73
CA ASN A 143 -15.16 6.23 -17.81
C ASN A 143 -14.10 6.50 -16.75
N LEU A 144 -13.08 7.25 -17.15
CA LEU A 144 -12.24 7.96 -16.19
C LEU A 144 -13.15 9.00 -15.53
N ASN A 145 -13.56 8.77 -14.29
CA ASN A 145 -14.22 9.81 -13.51
C ASN A 145 -13.16 10.87 -13.17
N LEU A 146 -12.95 11.80 -14.11
CA LEU A 146 -11.80 12.72 -14.18
C LEU A 146 -11.66 13.64 -12.94
N ASN A 147 -12.75 13.81 -12.17
CA ASN A 147 -12.80 14.73 -11.03
C ASN A 147 -12.06 14.21 -9.79
N ASP A 148 -12.14 12.91 -9.49
CA ASP A 148 -11.44 12.29 -8.36
C ASP A 148 -9.91 12.27 -8.57
N TRP A 149 -9.49 12.10 -9.83
CA TRP A 149 -8.14 11.70 -10.20
C TRP A 149 -7.20 12.85 -10.57
N TRP A 150 -7.65 13.82 -11.38
CA TRP A 150 -6.75 14.77 -12.03
C TRP A 150 -6.07 15.71 -11.02
N HIS A 151 -6.80 16.22 -10.03
CA HIS A 151 -6.24 17.23 -9.10
C HIS A 151 -5.54 16.64 -7.87
N ASN A 152 -5.98 15.49 -7.37
CA ASN A 152 -5.43 14.90 -6.15
C ASN A 152 -4.19 14.07 -6.46
N ASN A 153 -4.33 13.07 -7.33
CA ASN A 153 -3.27 12.09 -7.57
C ASN A 153 -2.10 12.70 -8.35
N GLN A 154 -2.34 13.52 -9.38
CA GLN A 154 -1.26 14.20 -10.11
C GLN A 154 -0.41 15.07 -9.18
N ALA A 155 -1.05 15.87 -8.32
CA ALA A 155 -0.35 16.76 -7.41
C ALA A 155 0.47 15.97 -6.37
N PHE A 156 -0.06 14.83 -5.91
CA PHE A 156 0.67 13.92 -5.04
C PHE A 156 1.84 13.25 -5.76
N THR A 157 1.61 12.54 -6.86
CA THR A 157 2.64 11.73 -7.54
C THR A 157 3.79 12.53 -8.14
N THR A 158 3.55 13.80 -8.50
CA THR A 158 4.57 14.64 -9.17
C THR A 158 5.20 15.67 -8.26
N LYS A 159 4.50 16.11 -7.21
CA LYS A 159 4.95 17.20 -6.33
C LYS A 159 4.95 16.83 -4.84
N ASN A 160 4.46 15.64 -4.48
CA ASN A 160 4.17 15.23 -3.11
C ASN A 160 3.26 16.26 -2.41
N ALA A 161 2.24 16.78 -3.09
CA ALA A 161 1.40 17.86 -2.57
C ALA A 161 0.37 17.41 -1.53
N TYR A 162 -0.04 18.35 -0.66
CA TYR A 162 -1.24 18.23 0.18
C TYR A 162 -2.50 18.29 -0.70
N ILE A 163 -3.16 17.16 -0.88
CA ILE A 163 -4.21 17.02 -1.89
C ILE A 163 -5.52 17.70 -1.47
N PRO A 164 -6.29 18.26 -2.43
CA PRO A 164 -7.57 18.91 -2.15
C PRO A 164 -8.54 18.08 -1.30
N GLN A 165 -8.72 16.78 -1.61
CA GLN A 165 -9.61 15.92 -0.82
C GLN A 165 -9.17 15.78 0.65
N ALA A 166 -7.86 15.78 0.93
CA ALA A 166 -7.34 15.71 2.29
C ALA A 166 -7.65 16.99 3.10
N LYS A 167 -7.73 18.15 2.45
CA LYS A 167 -8.17 19.41 3.08
C LYS A 167 -9.63 19.33 3.52
N LEU A 168 -10.49 18.76 2.69
CA LEU A 168 -11.90 18.53 3.01
C LEU A 168 -12.04 17.50 4.14
N ALA A 169 -11.30 16.39 4.07
CA ALA A 169 -11.27 15.38 5.11
C ALA A 169 -10.75 15.93 6.45
N ASN A 170 -9.74 16.79 6.44
CA ASN A 170 -9.23 17.44 7.65
C ASN A 170 -10.30 18.29 8.34
N GLN A 171 -11.03 19.12 7.57
CA GLN A 171 -12.13 19.93 8.09
C GLN A 171 -13.24 19.05 8.67
N ALA A 172 -13.59 17.97 7.97
CA ALA A 172 -14.61 17.03 8.40
C ALA A 172 -14.20 16.27 9.68
N MET A 173 -12.97 15.75 9.74
CA MET A 173 -12.44 15.07 10.92
C MET A 173 -12.40 16.02 12.13
N HIS A 174 -11.88 17.24 11.96
CA HIS A 174 -11.85 18.25 13.03
C HIS A 174 -13.25 18.52 13.60
N GLN A 175 -14.23 18.73 12.74
CA GLN A 175 -15.61 18.97 13.17
C GLN A 175 -16.20 17.74 13.89
N LYS A 176 -16.01 16.52 13.36
CA LYS A 176 -16.52 15.30 13.99
C LYS A 176 -15.83 14.98 15.31
N ILE A 177 -14.54 15.24 15.45
CA ILE A 177 -13.82 15.12 16.72
C ILE A 177 -14.35 16.15 17.74
N THR A 178 -14.68 17.36 17.30
CA THR A 178 -15.27 18.40 18.17
C THR A 178 -16.66 18.00 18.67
N GLU A 179 -17.53 17.51 17.77
CA GLU A 179 -18.86 16.99 18.11
C GLU A 179 -18.76 15.81 19.09
N MET A 180 -17.86 14.85 18.81
CA MET A 180 -17.55 13.70 19.65
C MET A 180 -17.04 14.12 21.03
N THR A 181 -16.06 15.02 21.10
CA THR A 181 -15.48 15.44 22.38
C THR A 181 -16.53 16.12 23.27
N THR A 182 -17.51 16.79 22.67
CA THR A 182 -18.60 17.45 23.40
C THR A 182 -19.64 16.45 23.93
N GLN A 183 -20.07 15.50 23.09
CA GLN A 183 -21.19 14.60 23.40
C GLN A 183 -20.75 13.26 24.01
N ALA A 184 -19.52 12.86 23.73
CA ALA A 184 -18.89 11.59 24.08
C ALA A 184 -17.41 11.82 24.49
N PRO A 185 -17.14 12.53 25.60
CA PRO A 185 -15.80 13.00 25.96
C PRO A 185 -14.76 11.89 26.14
N HIS A 186 -15.17 10.65 26.42
CA HIS A 186 -14.27 9.50 26.56
C HIS A 186 -14.12 8.68 25.26
N ALA A 187 -14.87 9.00 24.22
CA ALA A 187 -14.76 8.31 22.95
C ALA A 187 -13.47 8.68 22.22
N THR A 188 -13.01 7.75 21.40
CA THR A 188 -11.92 7.95 20.46
C THR A 188 -12.39 7.78 19.01
N MET A 189 -11.56 8.24 18.08
CA MET A 189 -11.77 8.09 16.64
C MET A 189 -10.67 7.24 16.03
N SER A 190 -11.04 6.18 15.34
CA SER A 190 -10.13 5.48 14.44
C SER A 190 -10.37 5.94 12.99
N VAL A 191 -9.33 5.92 12.16
CA VAL A 191 -9.37 6.37 10.77
C VAL A 191 -9.03 5.21 9.86
N THR A 192 -9.78 5.03 8.77
CA THR A 192 -9.44 4.01 7.77
C THR A 192 -9.78 4.45 6.35
N GLY A 193 -9.04 3.88 5.40
CA GLY A 193 -9.20 4.13 3.98
C GLY A 193 -8.44 3.13 3.15
N HIS A 194 -8.78 3.07 1.87
CA HIS A 194 -8.15 2.18 0.87
C HIS A 194 -7.77 2.99 -0.36
N SER A 195 -6.66 2.66 -1.03
CA SER A 195 -6.23 3.33 -2.27
C SER A 195 -6.05 4.85 -2.04
N LEU A 196 -6.62 5.72 -2.88
CA LEU A 196 -6.70 7.18 -2.64
C LEU A 196 -7.17 7.54 -1.22
N GLY A 197 -8.07 6.76 -0.64
CA GLY A 197 -8.58 6.99 0.71
C GLY A 197 -7.48 6.95 1.78
N THR A 198 -6.35 6.27 1.54
CA THR A 198 -5.21 6.27 2.46
C THR A 198 -4.53 7.63 2.51
N MET A 199 -4.22 8.20 1.34
CA MET A 199 -3.59 9.52 1.22
C MET A 199 -4.48 10.60 1.81
N VAL A 200 -5.77 10.57 1.47
CA VAL A 200 -6.74 11.53 2.01
C VAL A 200 -6.77 11.45 3.54
N SER A 201 -6.81 10.24 4.08
CA SER A 201 -6.89 10.01 5.52
C SER A 201 -5.62 10.43 6.26
N ILE A 202 -4.44 9.97 5.82
CA ILE A 202 -3.19 10.24 6.54
C ILE A 202 -2.80 11.71 6.48
N GLN A 203 -3.01 12.37 5.33
CA GLN A 203 -2.75 13.80 5.18
C GLN A 203 -3.73 14.65 6.00
N ALA A 204 -5.00 14.21 6.09
CA ALA A 204 -5.99 14.87 6.93
C ALA A 204 -5.64 14.77 8.42
N VAL A 205 -5.26 13.57 8.88
CA VAL A 205 -4.79 13.32 10.24
C VAL A 205 -3.56 14.17 10.55
N ALA A 206 -2.57 14.19 9.65
CA ALA A 206 -1.36 14.98 9.83
C ALA A 206 -1.67 16.46 10.11
N ASN A 207 -2.68 17.04 9.46
CA ASN A 207 -3.03 18.44 9.63
C ASN A 207 -4.06 18.73 10.75
N LEU A 208 -4.41 17.74 11.59
CA LEU A 208 -5.31 17.99 12.71
C LEU A 208 -4.65 18.90 13.78
N PRO A 209 -5.44 19.71 14.50
CA PRO A 209 -4.97 20.34 15.73
C PRO A 209 -4.44 19.31 16.73
N GLU A 210 -3.39 19.66 17.49
CA GLU A 210 -2.75 18.75 18.45
C GLU A 210 -3.75 18.14 19.46
N LYS A 211 -4.72 18.93 19.92
CA LYS A 211 -5.79 18.48 20.83
C LYS A 211 -6.66 17.36 20.22
N ASP A 212 -6.79 17.33 18.90
CA ASP A 212 -7.60 16.35 18.20
C ASP A 212 -6.80 15.08 17.89
N ILE A 213 -5.48 15.21 17.69
CA ILE A 213 -4.57 14.06 17.59
C ILE A 213 -4.68 13.16 18.82
N ALA A 214 -4.85 13.75 20.01
CA ALA A 214 -5.06 13.00 21.25
C ALA A 214 -6.35 12.15 21.25
N LYS A 215 -7.30 12.42 20.34
CA LYS A 215 -8.53 11.64 20.15
C LYS A 215 -8.39 10.53 19.10
N ILE A 216 -7.29 10.50 18.36
CA ILE A 216 -7.02 9.44 17.38
C ILE A 216 -6.52 8.20 18.12
N ASP A 217 -7.30 7.13 18.04
CA ASP A 217 -6.95 5.82 18.60
C ASP A 217 -6.08 5.02 17.65
N LYS A 218 -6.50 4.92 16.38
CA LYS A 218 -5.80 4.13 15.38
C LYS A 218 -5.99 4.69 13.98
N VAL A 219 -4.98 4.58 13.13
CA VAL A 219 -5.03 4.87 11.70
C VAL A 219 -4.67 3.59 10.96
N VAL A 220 -5.63 2.97 10.28
CA VAL A 220 -5.47 1.68 9.60
C VAL A 220 -5.73 1.86 8.11
N LEU A 221 -4.70 1.71 7.29
CA LEU A 221 -4.72 2.08 5.87
C LEU A 221 -4.40 0.88 4.99
N PHE A 222 -5.10 0.75 3.86
CA PHE A 222 -5.01 -0.42 2.98
C PHE A 222 -4.60 -0.04 1.56
N GLN A 223 -3.60 -0.74 1.02
CA GLN A 223 -3.20 -0.66 -0.39
C GLN A 223 -2.99 0.79 -0.89
N GLY A 224 -2.29 1.59 -0.10
CA GLY A 224 -2.06 3.01 -0.36
C GLY A 224 -0.59 3.35 -0.53
N PRO A 225 -0.26 4.39 -1.29
CA PRO A 225 1.13 4.83 -1.46
C PRO A 225 1.68 5.41 -0.16
N ASP A 226 3.00 5.50 -0.06
CA ASP A 226 3.63 6.21 1.06
C ASP A 226 3.53 7.73 0.89
N ALA A 227 3.09 8.41 1.96
CA ALA A 227 2.85 9.84 1.96
C ALA A 227 3.91 10.66 2.74
N ARG A 228 5.03 10.05 3.19
CA ARG A 228 6.02 10.73 4.04
C ARG A 228 6.56 11.99 3.40
N GLU A 229 7.04 11.90 2.16
CA GLU A 229 7.55 13.07 1.44
C GLU A 229 6.50 14.18 1.30
N SER A 230 5.23 13.79 1.22
CA SER A 230 4.14 14.76 1.14
C SER A 230 3.94 15.48 2.46
N ILE A 231 3.91 14.73 3.57
CA ILE A 231 3.76 15.27 4.93
C ILE A 231 4.95 16.17 5.28
N ASN A 232 6.17 15.78 4.89
CA ASN A 232 7.38 16.59 5.08
C ASN A 232 7.27 17.97 4.41
N LYS A 233 6.55 18.07 3.28
CA LYS A 233 6.29 19.33 2.57
C LYS A 233 5.09 20.13 3.09
N MET A 234 4.31 19.62 4.05
CA MET A 234 3.11 20.30 4.55
C MET A 234 3.42 21.37 5.59
N SER A 235 3.82 20.94 6.78
CA SER A 235 4.16 21.81 7.91
C SER A 235 4.89 21.02 9.00
N GLU A 236 5.63 21.71 9.86
CA GLU A 236 6.25 21.10 11.04
C GLU A 236 5.22 20.43 11.96
N GLN A 237 4.02 21.02 12.10
CA GLN A 237 2.94 20.42 12.89
C GLN A 237 2.51 19.08 12.29
N ALA A 238 2.41 19.01 10.95
CA ALA A 238 2.04 17.78 10.26
C ALA A 238 3.06 16.66 10.49
N GLN A 239 4.35 16.99 10.43
CA GLN A 239 5.43 16.05 10.74
C GLN A 239 5.34 15.58 12.21
N LYS A 240 5.23 16.50 13.17
CA LYS A 240 5.13 16.18 14.61
C LYS A 240 3.91 15.33 14.95
N ASN A 241 2.77 15.60 14.32
CA ASN A 241 1.54 14.85 14.52
C ASN A 241 1.70 13.39 14.07
N ILE A 242 2.30 13.17 12.90
CA ILE A 242 2.55 11.82 12.39
C ILE A 242 3.60 11.12 13.25
N GLN A 243 4.73 11.77 13.53
CA GLN A 243 5.77 11.22 14.40
C GLN A 243 5.19 10.74 15.75
N LYS A 244 4.36 11.56 16.41
CA LYS A 244 3.72 11.20 17.67
C LYS A 244 2.85 9.93 17.55
N LEU A 245 2.07 9.82 16.48
CA LEU A 245 1.23 8.64 16.25
C LEU A 245 2.06 7.39 15.91
N GLU A 246 3.25 7.55 15.33
CA GLU A 246 4.19 6.47 15.06
C GLU A 246 4.86 5.97 16.33
N GLU A 247 5.34 6.89 17.17
CA GLU A 247 5.90 6.59 18.49
C GLU A 247 4.88 5.87 19.39
N ASP A 248 3.60 6.23 19.27
CA ASP A 248 2.48 5.56 19.96
C ASP A 248 2.08 4.21 19.30
N GLY A 249 2.65 3.84 18.15
CA GLY A 249 2.31 2.62 17.41
C GLY A 249 0.91 2.60 16.81
N LYS A 250 0.31 3.76 16.52
CA LYS A 250 -1.10 3.91 16.12
C LYS A 250 -1.36 3.85 14.63
N ILE A 251 -0.33 3.88 13.79
CA ILE A 251 -0.46 3.86 12.33
C ILE A 251 -0.06 2.49 11.79
N ASP A 252 -0.99 1.79 11.15
CA ASP A 252 -0.74 0.55 10.41
C ASP A 252 -1.06 0.77 8.92
N TYR A 253 -0.11 0.41 8.05
CA TYR A 253 -0.30 0.29 6.61
C TYR A 253 -0.29 -1.18 6.22
N TYR A 254 -1.36 -1.68 5.61
CA TYR A 254 -1.40 -3.02 5.04
C TYR A 254 -1.26 -2.93 3.52
N VAL A 255 -0.19 -3.50 2.98
CA VAL A 255 0.22 -3.35 1.58
C VAL A 255 0.43 -4.70 0.91
N ASN A 256 0.09 -4.81 -0.37
CA ASN A 256 0.43 -5.98 -1.18
C ASN A 256 1.68 -5.64 -2.00
N ALA A 257 2.74 -6.43 -1.87
CA ALA A 257 3.98 -6.24 -2.63
C ALA A 257 3.77 -6.22 -4.16
N PHE A 258 2.68 -6.82 -4.63
CA PHE A 258 2.32 -6.85 -6.04
C PHE A 258 1.40 -5.71 -6.45
N ASP A 259 0.99 -4.80 -5.58
CA ASP A 259 0.16 -3.65 -5.93
C ASP A 259 1.01 -2.40 -6.20
N ILE A 260 0.95 -1.89 -7.43
CA ILE A 260 1.71 -0.71 -7.83
C ILE A 260 1.26 0.57 -7.12
N VAL A 261 0.00 0.63 -6.66
CA VAL A 261 -0.48 1.79 -5.90
C VAL A 261 0.15 1.77 -4.51
N SER A 262 0.13 0.62 -3.84
CA SER A 262 0.73 0.49 -2.52
C SER A 262 2.25 0.64 -2.53
N MET A 263 2.95 0.18 -3.57
CA MET A 263 4.42 0.22 -3.65
C MET A 263 4.99 1.58 -4.10
N LEU A 264 4.14 2.53 -4.46
CA LEU A 264 4.57 3.88 -4.83
C LEU A 264 5.16 4.62 -3.61
N ASN A 265 6.32 5.26 -3.82
CA ASN A 265 7.09 6.02 -2.84
C ASN A 265 7.70 5.21 -1.68
N ARG A 266 7.81 3.88 -1.80
CA ARG A 266 8.34 2.97 -0.76
C ARG A 266 9.83 2.65 -0.85
N ASN A 267 10.57 3.40 -1.66
CA ASN A 267 11.99 3.18 -1.95
C ASN A 267 12.76 4.50 -1.98
N LYS A 268 12.28 5.50 -1.23
CA LYS A 268 12.86 6.85 -1.23
C LYS A 268 14.07 6.87 -0.29
N PRO A 269 15.27 7.19 -0.80
CA PRO A 269 16.47 7.24 0.04
C PRO A 269 16.34 8.27 1.16
N GLY A 270 16.68 7.90 2.39
CA GLY A 270 16.64 8.83 3.52
C GLY A 270 15.23 9.15 4.04
N VAL A 271 14.22 8.36 3.67
CA VAL A 271 12.81 8.64 3.99
C VAL A 271 12.15 7.38 4.53
N ASP A 272 11.92 7.34 5.84
CA ASP A 272 11.17 6.26 6.48
C ASP A 272 9.72 6.24 6.02
N GLU A 273 9.21 5.04 5.77
CA GLU A 273 7.79 4.81 5.52
C GLU A 273 6.94 5.27 6.73
N ILE A 274 5.68 5.62 6.48
CA ILE A 274 4.79 6.03 7.57
C ILE A 274 4.25 4.81 8.34
N GLY A 275 4.51 4.77 9.64
CA GLY A 275 3.94 3.83 10.59
C GLY A 275 4.45 2.40 10.41
N ASN A 276 3.67 1.45 10.92
CA ASN A 276 3.96 0.03 10.80
C ASN A 276 3.49 -0.49 9.44
N VAL A 277 4.42 -0.66 8.51
CA VAL A 277 4.12 -1.23 7.18
C VAL A 277 4.12 -2.75 7.25
N ARG A 278 2.95 -3.33 6.98
CA ARG A 278 2.63 -4.75 7.07
C ARG A 278 2.36 -5.29 5.68
N TYR A 279 3.31 -6.05 5.15
CA TYR A 279 3.14 -6.73 3.87
C TYR A 279 2.14 -7.87 4.03
N LEU A 280 1.06 -7.84 3.26
CA LEU A 280 0.06 -8.90 3.24
C LEU A 280 0.60 -10.13 2.52
N LEU A 281 0.19 -11.31 2.99
CA LEU A 281 0.28 -12.53 2.21
C LEU A 281 -0.97 -12.60 1.30
N PRO A 282 -0.85 -12.33 -0.02
CA PRO A 282 -2.02 -12.30 -0.89
C PRO A 282 -2.51 -13.72 -1.20
N LYS A 283 -3.80 -13.87 -1.53
CA LYS A 283 -4.37 -15.16 -1.97
C LYS A 283 -3.82 -15.64 -3.30
N SER A 284 -3.38 -14.71 -4.14
CA SER A 284 -2.93 -15.00 -5.49
C SER A 284 -1.83 -14.03 -5.92
N PHE A 285 -0.98 -14.50 -6.82
CA PHE A 285 0.12 -13.74 -7.42
C PHE A 285 -0.40 -12.95 -8.62
N ASN A 286 -1.39 -12.10 -8.37
CA ASN A 286 -2.01 -11.28 -9.40
C ASN A 286 -1.28 -9.96 -9.54
N THR A 287 -1.26 -9.44 -10.76
CA THR A 287 -0.87 -8.07 -11.05
C THR A 287 -1.99 -7.10 -10.65
N THR A 288 -1.68 -5.80 -10.65
CA THR A 288 -2.70 -4.74 -10.47
C THR A 288 -3.70 -4.70 -11.63
N PHE A 289 -3.34 -5.32 -12.76
CA PHE A 289 -4.11 -5.33 -14.00
C PHE A 289 -4.99 -6.57 -14.18
N ASP A 290 -4.84 -7.58 -13.31
CA ASP A 290 -5.61 -8.84 -13.38
C ASP A 290 -7.03 -8.65 -12.79
N MET A 291 -7.81 -7.78 -13.41
CA MET A 291 -9.12 -7.34 -12.89
C MET A 291 -10.21 -8.42 -12.98
N GLU A 292 -10.02 -9.43 -13.82
CA GLU A 292 -11.01 -10.49 -14.08
C GLU A 292 -10.79 -11.75 -13.24
N ASP A 293 -9.69 -11.83 -12.48
CA ASP A 293 -9.43 -12.98 -11.61
C ASP A 293 -10.49 -13.11 -10.50
N GLN A 294 -10.69 -14.33 -10.01
CA GLN A 294 -11.67 -14.63 -8.95
C GLN A 294 -11.51 -13.76 -7.70
N ASN A 295 -10.25 -13.51 -7.31
CA ASN A 295 -9.86 -12.71 -6.15
C ASN A 295 -9.60 -11.23 -6.52
N GLY A 296 -9.73 -10.88 -7.80
CA GLY A 296 -9.47 -9.55 -8.33
C GLY A 296 -7.98 -9.22 -8.44
N SER A 297 -7.64 -7.97 -8.73
CA SER A 297 -6.23 -7.56 -8.87
C SER A 297 -5.51 -7.53 -7.52
N SER A 298 -4.19 -7.35 -7.52
CA SER A 298 -3.40 -7.16 -6.28
C SER A 298 -3.88 -6.01 -5.39
N HIS A 299 -4.59 -5.03 -5.97
CA HIS A 299 -5.14 -3.86 -5.30
C HIS A 299 -6.53 -4.10 -4.69
N ASP A 300 -7.15 -5.26 -4.93
CA ASP A 300 -8.52 -5.53 -4.49
C ASP A 300 -8.59 -6.13 -3.08
N PHE A 301 -9.67 -5.81 -2.35
CA PHE A 301 -9.97 -6.43 -1.05
C PHE A 301 -10.05 -7.96 -1.09
N GLY A 302 -10.41 -8.53 -2.25
CA GLY A 302 -10.48 -9.97 -2.44
C GLY A 302 -9.17 -10.71 -2.21
N GLN A 303 -8.03 -10.03 -2.31
CA GLN A 303 -6.71 -10.59 -2.02
C GLN A 303 -6.44 -10.78 -0.53
N PHE A 304 -7.24 -10.18 0.36
CA PHE A 304 -6.98 -10.20 1.80
C PHE A 304 -7.34 -11.56 2.37
N GLN A 305 -6.39 -12.14 3.09
CA GLN A 305 -6.60 -13.32 3.93
C GLN A 305 -6.78 -12.86 5.36
N ILE A 306 -7.85 -13.33 6.01
CA ILE A 306 -8.20 -12.96 7.37
C ILE A 306 -8.09 -14.21 8.24
N ASN A 307 -7.28 -14.13 9.29
CA ASN A 307 -7.12 -15.19 10.28
C ASN A 307 -8.40 -15.35 11.12
N PRO A 308 -8.59 -16.49 11.80
CA PRO A 308 -9.77 -16.70 12.65
C PRO A 308 -9.99 -15.65 13.75
N ASP A 309 -8.93 -14.97 14.19
CA ASP A 309 -8.95 -13.91 15.20
C ASP A 309 -9.22 -12.50 14.63
N GLY A 310 -9.51 -12.40 13.32
CA GLY A 310 -9.79 -11.14 12.64
C GLY A 310 -8.55 -10.35 12.19
N THR A 311 -7.33 -10.83 12.50
CA THR A 311 -6.09 -10.23 11.99
C THR A 311 -5.90 -10.56 10.51
N LEU A 312 -5.21 -9.69 9.76
CA LEU A 312 -4.85 -9.98 8.37
C LEU A 312 -3.62 -10.89 8.34
N GLN A 313 -3.56 -11.79 7.36
CA GLN A 313 -2.40 -12.63 7.16
C GLN A 313 -1.24 -11.81 6.58
N GLU A 314 -0.17 -11.71 7.36
CA GLU A 314 1.02 -10.93 7.02
C GLU A 314 2.16 -11.84 6.53
N ALA A 315 2.89 -11.36 5.54
CA ALA A 315 4.16 -11.92 5.12
C ALA A 315 5.21 -11.69 6.21
N ASN A 316 6.14 -12.63 6.35
CA ASN A 316 7.27 -12.52 7.26
C ASN A 316 8.56 -12.84 6.52
N LEU A 317 9.66 -12.18 6.89
CA LEU A 317 10.92 -12.27 6.14
C LEU A 317 11.47 -13.71 6.07
N LYS A 318 11.27 -14.50 7.13
CA LYS A 318 11.82 -15.86 7.26
C LYS A 318 11.21 -16.84 6.25
N GLU A 319 9.90 -16.78 6.07
CA GLU A 319 9.16 -17.74 5.24
C GLU A 319 8.77 -17.14 3.89
N HIS A 320 8.63 -15.81 3.84
CA HIS A 320 8.06 -15.05 2.73
C HIS A 320 9.01 -13.96 2.21
N GLY A 321 10.33 -14.16 2.30
CA GLY A 321 11.34 -13.21 1.80
C GLY A 321 11.10 -12.75 0.36
N TYR A 322 10.59 -13.65 -0.49
CA TYR A 322 10.18 -13.36 -1.87
C TYR A 322 9.12 -12.24 -2.00
N ILE A 323 8.26 -12.02 -0.99
CA ILE A 323 7.26 -10.92 -0.99
C ILE A 323 7.97 -9.58 -0.81
N PHE A 324 8.91 -9.50 0.14
CA PHE A 324 9.68 -8.28 0.40
C PHE A 324 10.59 -7.95 -0.80
N ALA A 325 11.28 -8.97 -1.33
CA ALA A 325 12.10 -8.80 -2.52
C ALA A 325 11.28 -8.34 -3.73
N ALA A 326 10.06 -8.88 -3.90
CA ALA A 326 9.15 -8.41 -4.95
C ALA A 326 8.69 -6.97 -4.74
N GLY A 327 8.33 -6.58 -3.51
CA GLY A 327 7.96 -5.20 -3.18
C GLY A 327 9.05 -4.19 -3.54
N ILE A 328 10.31 -4.50 -3.17
CA ILE A 328 11.49 -3.70 -3.55
C ILE A 328 11.69 -3.63 -5.06
N LYS A 329 11.49 -4.74 -5.78
CA LYS A 329 11.60 -4.76 -7.25
C LYS A 329 10.49 -3.94 -7.90
N VAL A 330 9.25 -4.03 -7.41
CA VAL A 330 8.09 -3.28 -7.92
C VAL A 330 8.25 -1.78 -7.66
N SER A 331 8.65 -1.36 -6.47
CA SER A 331 8.88 0.06 -6.15
C SER A 331 9.97 0.67 -7.04
N HIS A 332 11.10 -0.03 -7.24
CA HIS A 332 12.13 0.40 -8.18
C HIS A 332 11.67 0.42 -9.63
N LEU A 333 10.83 -0.53 -10.04
CA LEU A 333 10.25 -0.54 -11.38
C LEU A 333 9.37 0.70 -11.59
N ILE A 334 8.54 1.05 -10.61
CA ILE A 334 7.71 2.26 -10.65
C ILE A 334 8.61 3.49 -10.82
N ASP A 335 9.65 3.65 -9.99
CA ASP A 335 10.57 4.79 -10.07
C ASP A 335 11.35 4.85 -11.39
N LYS A 336 11.80 3.71 -11.92
CA LYS A 336 12.49 3.61 -13.21
C LYS A 336 11.63 4.21 -14.32
N TYR A 337 10.35 3.84 -14.36
CA TYR A 337 9.44 4.27 -15.42
C TYR A 337 8.91 5.69 -15.17
N LEU A 338 8.58 6.08 -13.94
CA LEU A 338 8.21 7.46 -13.61
C LEU A 338 9.32 8.47 -13.99
N ASN A 339 10.58 8.18 -13.66
CA ASN A 339 11.72 9.05 -13.98
C ASN A 339 11.91 9.21 -15.49
N ARG A 340 11.67 8.17 -16.28
CA ARG A 340 11.73 8.25 -17.74
C ARG A 340 10.68 9.23 -18.27
N VAL A 341 9.45 9.12 -17.79
CA VAL A 341 8.36 9.99 -18.24
C VAL A 341 8.57 11.45 -17.82
N VAL A 342 9.03 11.71 -16.59
CA VAL A 342 9.35 13.07 -16.12
C VAL A 342 10.39 13.74 -17.01
N LYS A 343 11.41 13.01 -17.47
CA LYS A 343 12.43 13.51 -18.40
C LYS A 343 11.86 13.84 -19.78
N GLU A 344 10.88 13.07 -20.25
CA GLU A 344 10.24 13.25 -21.57
C GLU A 344 9.23 14.42 -21.57
N LYS A 345 8.73 14.86 -20.40
CA LYS A 345 7.76 15.97 -20.26
C LYS A 345 8.03 16.87 -19.04
N PRO A 346 9.02 17.77 -19.10
CA PRO A 346 9.41 18.61 -17.95
C PRO A 346 8.39 19.70 -17.55
N GLU A 347 7.46 20.10 -18.44
CA GLU A 347 6.57 21.26 -18.19
C GLU A 347 5.13 20.92 -17.74
N GLY A 348 4.76 19.64 -17.64
CA GLY A 348 3.42 19.22 -17.23
C GLY A 348 3.48 18.02 -16.28
N GLY A 349 2.96 18.18 -15.06
CA GLY A 349 2.88 17.07 -14.09
C GLY A 349 2.08 15.89 -14.65
N LEU A 350 2.60 14.68 -14.50
CA LEU A 350 1.95 13.43 -14.93
C LEU A 350 0.82 13.05 -13.98
N SER A 351 -0.41 12.89 -14.49
CA SER A 351 -1.48 12.24 -13.71
C SER A 351 -1.19 10.75 -13.56
N PHE A 352 -1.61 10.10 -12.46
CA PHE A 352 -1.50 8.63 -12.35
C PHE A 352 -2.28 7.91 -13.46
N THR A 353 -3.33 8.51 -14.03
CA THR A 353 -3.98 8.00 -15.24
C THR A 353 -3.14 8.15 -16.49
N GLU A 354 -2.22 9.12 -16.58
CA GLU A 354 -1.22 9.21 -17.64
C GLU A 354 -0.05 8.29 -17.35
N VAL A 355 0.37 8.12 -16.09
CA VAL A 355 1.30 7.05 -15.68
C VAL A 355 0.71 5.70 -16.10
N ILE A 356 -0.53 5.41 -15.73
CA ILE A 356 -1.26 4.21 -16.11
C ILE A 356 -1.52 4.15 -17.62
N LYS A 357 -1.90 5.23 -18.31
CA LYS A 357 -2.02 5.25 -19.79
C LYS A 357 -0.68 5.14 -20.50
N LEU A 358 0.44 5.52 -19.89
CA LEU A 358 1.78 5.27 -20.39
C LEU A 358 2.13 3.80 -20.18
N LEU A 359 1.77 3.23 -19.03
CA LEU A 359 1.91 1.80 -18.74
C LEU A 359 0.95 0.93 -19.57
N LEU A 360 -0.18 1.46 -20.05
CA LEU A 360 -1.28 0.74 -20.72
C LEU A 360 -1.54 1.15 -22.18
N SER A 361 -0.92 2.21 -22.71
CA SER A 361 -0.79 2.40 -24.16
C SER A 361 0.35 1.49 -24.62
N GLY A 362 0.27 0.92 -25.81
CA GLY A 362 1.25 -0.07 -26.29
C GLY A 362 2.71 0.38 -26.41
N GLU A 363 3.11 1.51 -25.80
CA GLU A 363 4.46 2.07 -25.76
C GLU A 363 5.35 1.47 -24.64
N TYR A 364 4.80 0.77 -23.64
CA TYR A 364 5.58 0.20 -22.51
C TYR A 364 5.25 -1.25 -22.14
N LYS A 365 5.08 -2.11 -23.14
CA LYS A 365 5.08 -3.59 -22.97
C LYS A 365 6.24 -4.10 -22.11
N ASP A 366 7.35 -3.37 -22.10
CA ASP A 366 8.51 -3.66 -21.26
C ASP A 366 8.21 -3.54 -19.77
N PHE A 367 7.40 -2.56 -19.32
CA PHE A 367 6.98 -2.47 -17.91
C PHE A 367 6.13 -3.67 -17.54
N GLU A 368 5.07 -3.95 -18.30
CA GLU A 368 4.17 -5.07 -18.01
C GLU A 368 4.94 -6.39 -17.98
N LYS A 369 5.88 -6.58 -18.90
CA LYS A 369 6.75 -7.75 -18.95
C LYS A 369 7.68 -7.84 -17.73
N GLU A 370 8.39 -6.77 -17.38
CA GLU A 370 9.26 -6.73 -16.21
C GLU A 370 8.45 -6.95 -14.92
N TYR A 371 7.29 -6.32 -14.80
CA TYR A 371 6.38 -6.46 -13.67
C TYR A 371 5.82 -7.87 -13.53
N ALA A 372 5.33 -8.47 -14.62
CA ALA A 372 4.87 -9.86 -14.64
C ALA A 372 6.01 -10.83 -14.31
N THR A 373 7.24 -10.52 -14.72
CA THR A 373 8.44 -11.33 -14.37
C THR A 373 8.68 -11.32 -12.87
N ILE A 374 8.63 -10.14 -12.22
CA ILE A 374 8.79 -10.03 -10.76
C ILE A 374 7.76 -10.89 -10.01
N ILE A 375 6.50 -10.83 -10.45
CA ILE A 375 5.40 -11.58 -9.82
C ILE A 375 5.55 -13.09 -10.07
N ALA A 376 5.96 -13.49 -11.28
CA ALA A 376 6.23 -14.89 -11.61
C ALA A 376 7.37 -15.48 -10.77
N GLU A 377 8.46 -14.73 -10.57
CA GLU A 377 9.57 -15.13 -9.68
C GLU A 377 9.08 -15.35 -8.25
N ALA A 378 8.27 -14.42 -7.72
CA ALA A 378 7.69 -14.52 -6.39
C ALA A 378 6.76 -15.73 -6.25
N LYS A 379 5.95 -16.02 -7.28
CA LYS A 379 5.07 -17.20 -7.33
C LYS A 379 5.88 -18.49 -7.24
N VAL A 380 6.90 -18.64 -8.08
CA VAL A 380 7.79 -19.81 -8.07
C VAL A 380 8.47 -19.99 -6.70
N ALA A 381 8.89 -18.89 -6.07
CA ALA A 381 9.51 -18.95 -4.74
C ALA A 381 8.54 -19.38 -3.62
N SER A 382 7.24 -19.10 -3.78
CA SER A 382 6.20 -19.41 -2.80
C SER A 382 5.77 -20.89 -2.77
N GLU A 383 5.82 -21.57 -3.93
CA GLU A 383 5.35 -22.94 -4.12
C GLU A 383 6.25 -23.99 -3.44
N TRP A 384 7.35 -23.55 -2.82
CA TRP A 384 8.35 -24.37 -2.15
C TRP A 384 7.76 -25.39 -1.17
N ASN A 385 6.98 -24.93 -0.19
CA ASN A 385 6.48 -25.80 0.89
C ASN A 385 5.47 -26.83 0.37
N GLU A 386 4.60 -26.43 -0.55
CA GLU A 386 3.62 -27.34 -1.17
C GLU A 386 4.31 -28.42 -2.01
N THR A 387 5.25 -28.00 -2.86
CA THR A 387 6.06 -28.89 -3.70
C THR A 387 6.79 -29.94 -2.86
N VAL A 388 7.46 -29.51 -1.79
CA VAL A 388 8.19 -30.43 -0.88
C VAL A 388 7.24 -31.40 -0.19
N ASN A 389 6.09 -30.93 0.30
CA ASN A 389 5.10 -31.78 0.97
C ASN A 389 4.49 -32.82 0.02
N GLU A 390 4.18 -32.45 -1.22
CA GLU A 390 3.67 -33.38 -2.23
C GLU A 390 4.73 -34.43 -2.60
N LEU A 391 5.98 -34.00 -2.82
CA LEU A 391 7.09 -34.89 -3.12
C LEU A 391 7.33 -35.89 -1.99
N HIS A 392 7.29 -35.47 -0.71
CA HIS A 392 7.39 -36.39 0.42
C HIS A 392 6.29 -37.46 0.41
N LYS A 393 5.03 -37.09 0.15
CA LYS A 393 3.90 -38.04 0.05
C LYS A 393 4.04 -38.99 -1.13
N ARG A 394 4.55 -38.52 -2.27
CA ARG A 394 4.78 -39.36 -3.46
C ARG A 394 5.94 -40.33 -3.24
N ILE A 395 7.03 -39.87 -2.60
CA ILE A 395 8.20 -40.68 -2.29
C ILE A 395 7.85 -41.81 -1.31
N SER A 396 7.00 -41.57 -0.31
CA SER A 396 6.61 -42.59 0.66
C SER A 396 5.85 -43.77 0.05
N ASN A 397 5.15 -43.54 -1.07
CA ASN A 397 4.35 -44.52 -1.79
C ASN A 397 5.05 -45.10 -3.04
N ALA A 398 6.29 -44.66 -3.33
CA ALA A 398 7.04 -45.10 -4.50
C ALA A 398 8.12 -46.13 -4.14
N SER A 399 8.45 -47.00 -5.10
CA SER A 399 9.53 -47.98 -5.00
C SER A 399 10.36 -48.04 -6.28
N GLY A 400 11.58 -48.59 -6.19
CA GLY A 400 12.48 -48.74 -7.33
C GLY A 400 12.82 -47.41 -8.02
N SER A 401 12.95 -47.44 -9.34
CA SER A 401 13.33 -46.28 -10.16
C SER A 401 12.40 -45.08 -9.97
N LYS A 402 11.09 -45.30 -9.81
CA LYS A 402 10.12 -44.22 -9.56
C LYS A 402 10.43 -43.46 -8.26
N LYS A 403 10.86 -44.16 -7.21
CA LYS A 403 11.25 -43.50 -5.94
C LYS A 403 12.47 -42.62 -6.14
N ILE A 404 13.44 -43.08 -6.92
CA ILE A 404 14.70 -42.38 -7.19
C ILE A 404 14.43 -41.12 -8.03
N THR A 405 13.55 -41.19 -9.04
CA THR A 405 13.12 -40.00 -9.80
C THR A 405 12.51 -38.94 -8.89
N LEU A 406 11.58 -39.32 -8.01
CA LEU A 406 10.94 -38.38 -7.09
C LEU A 406 11.92 -37.80 -6.06
N GLN A 407 12.91 -38.58 -5.61
CA GLN A 407 13.99 -38.06 -4.76
C GLN A 407 14.88 -37.06 -5.51
N SER A 408 15.14 -37.29 -6.80
CA SER A 408 15.86 -36.32 -7.64
C SER A 408 15.07 -35.02 -7.81
N GLU A 409 13.76 -35.11 -8.04
CA GLU A 409 12.85 -33.93 -8.07
C GLU A 409 12.89 -33.13 -6.76
N LEU A 410 12.92 -33.80 -5.61
CA LEU A 410 13.06 -33.15 -4.31
C LEU A 410 14.39 -32.43 -4.16
N VAL A 411 15.50 -33.06 -4.57
CA VAL A 411 16.83 -32.43 -4.55
C VAL A 411 16.88 -31.21 -5.47
N GLN A 412 16.30 -31.29 -6.68
CA GLN A 412 16.19 -30.14 -7.59
C GLN A 412 15.38 -28.99 -7.00
N SER A 413 14.31 -29.31 -6.28
CA SER A 413 13.54 -28.30 -5.56
C SER A 413 14.42 -27.61 -4.51
N ILE A 414 15.18 -28.36 -3.70
CA ILE A 414 16.09 -27.80 -2.66
C ILE A 414 17.14 -26.88 -3.29
N ILE A 415 17.70 -27.29 -4.44
CA ILE A 415 18.66 -26.49 -5.23
C ILE A 415 18.03 -25.15 -5.62
N GLN A 416 16.80 -25.16 -6.13
CA GLN A 416 16.12 -23.93 -6.53
C GLN A 416 15.84 -23.02 -5.33
N LYS A 417 15.39 -23.58 -4.19
CA LYS A 417 15.15 -22.77 -2.98
C LYS A 417 16.42 -22.12 -2.45
N ALA A 418 17.54 -22.84 -2.42
CA ALA A 418 18.82 -22.30 -1.98
C ALA A 418 19.29 -21.14 -2.86
N LYS A 419 19.13 -21.23 -4.19
CA LYS A 419 19.41 -20.13 -5.11
C LYS A 419 18.50 -18.92 -4.86
N ASN A 420 17.20 -19.14 -4.78
CA ASN A 420 16.21 -18.07 -4.57
C ASN A 420 16.46 -17.32 -3.26
N ILE A 421 16.70 -18.03 -2.15
CA ILE A 421 17.04 -17.41 -0.86
C ILE A 421 18.28 -16.53 -1.00
N GLY A 422 19.33 -17.01 -1.67
CA GLY A 422 20.56 -16.24 -1.87
C GLY A 422 20.31 -14.92 -2.62
N GLU A 423 19.48 -14.96 -3.67
CA GLU A 423 19.11 -13.78 -4.46
C GLU A 423 18.17 -12.83 -3.69
N GLU A 424 17.14 -13.35 -3.03
CA GLU A 424 16.19 -12.58 -2.22
C GLU A 424 16.91 -11.79 -1.12
N TYR A 425 17.76 -12.45 -0.34
CA TYR A 425 18.50 -11.81 0.75
C TYR A 425 19.52 -10.80 0.23
N GLU A 426 20.17 -11.05 -0.91
CA GLU A 426 21.09 -10.08 -1.50
C GLU A 426 20.38 -8.78 -1.86
N ILE A 427 19.18 -8.87 -2.44
CA ILE A 427 18.37 -7.70 -2.81
C ILE A 427 17.95 -6.93 -1.57
N ILE A 428 17.39 -7.62 -0.58
CA ILE A 428 16.91 -7.00 0.67
C ILE A 428 18.06 -6.34 1.42
N PHE A 429 19.19 -7.03 1.56
CA PHE A 429 20.37 -6.51 2.25
C PHE A 429 20.95 -5.27 1.56
N LYS A 430 21.11 -5.32 0.22
CA LYS A 430 21.65 -4.18 -0.54
C LYS A 430 20.74 -2.97 -0.45
N ASN A 431 19.42 -3.18 -0.48
CA ASN A 431 18.46 -2.09 -0.35
C ASN A 431 18.58 -1.42 1.03
N ALA A 432 18.53 -2.22 2.11
CA ALA A 432 18.64 -1.71 3.48
C ALA A 432 19.98 -0.99 3.75
N GLN A 433 21.11 -1.56 3.29
CA GLN A 433 22.42 -0.91 3.46
C GLN A 433 22.48 0.44 2.73
N LYS A 434 21.91 0.50 1.52
CA LYS A 434 21.84 1.73 0.75
C LYS A 434 20.98 2.79 1.43
N GLU A 435 19.81 2.39 1.96
CA GLU A 435 18.92 3.29 2.71
C GLU A 435 19.67 3.93 3.89
N PHE A 436 20.36 3.13 4.72
CA PHE A 436 21.17 3.66 5.82
C PHE A 436 22.31 4.58 5.36
N GLU A 437 23.00 4.24 4.26
CA GLU A 437 24.06 5.10 3.73
C GLU A 437 23.52 6.45 3.26
N ASP A 438 22.35 6.44 2.60
CA ASP A 438 21.69 7.63 2.09
C ASP A 438 21.15 8.51 3.24
N GLU A 439 20.61 7.91 4.31
CA GLU A 439 20.22 8.61 5.56
C GLU A 439 21.41 9.33 6.22
N ILE A 440 22.52 8.62 6.44
CA ILE A 440 23.73 9.23 7.01
C ILE A 440 24.25 10.34 6.11
N THR A 441 24.17 10.17 4.80
CA THR A 441 24.54 11.20 3.82
C THR A 441 23.63 12.44 3.94
N ALA A 442 22.32 12.26 4.15
CA ALA A 442 21.36 13.34 4.32
C ALA A 442 21.58 14.11 5.63
N ILE A 443 21.72 13.40 6.75
CA ILE A 443 22.01 13.99 8.07
C ILE A 443 23.31 14.78 8.04
N SER A 444 24.37 14.22 7.45
CA SER A 444 25.65 14.91 7.30
C SER A 444 25.50 16.24 6.54
N LYS A 445 24.75 16.23 5.42
CA LYS A 445 24.47 17.45 4.64
C LYS A 445 23.66 18.48 5.43
N GLU A 446 22.68 18.05 6.21
CA GLU A 446 21.86 18.93 7.03
C GLU A 446 22.70 19.64 8.11
N ILE A 447 23.54 18.89 8.83
CA ILE A 447 24.45 19.45 9.84
C ILE A 447 25.42 20.44 9.20
N LEU A 448 26.02 20.09 8.05
CA LEU A 448 26.93 20.96 7.31
C LEU A 448 26.24 22.26 6.84
N ALA A 449 24.99 22.16 6.36
CA ALA A 449 24.21 23.31 5.93
C ALA A 449 23.85 24.23 7.11
N GLY A 450 23.41 23.67 8.24
CA GLY A 450 23.11 24.42 9.46
C GLY A 450 24.33 25.15 10.02
N ALA A 451 25.48 24.47 10.07
CA ALA A 451 26.75 25.08 10.44
C ALA A 451 27.17 26.21 9.47
N GLY A 452 26.95 26.02 8.17
CA GLY A 452 27.16 27.04 7.16
C GLY A 452 26.32 28.31 7.37
N ALA A 453 25.09 28.17 7.86
CA ALA A 453 24.17 29.29 8.11
C ALA A 453 24.62 30.18 9.29
N ILE A 454 25.34 29.63 10.27
CA ILE A 454 25.85 30.38 11.43
C ILE A 454 27.31 30.85 11.29
N LYS A 455 27.93 30.60 10.12
CA LYS A 455 29.32 30.97 9.79
C LYS A 455 29.60 32.47 9.94
N ASN A 456 28.60 33.36 9.86
CA ASN A 456 28.80 34.80 10.07
C ASN A 456 29.14 35.17 11.53
N TYR A 457 28.98 34.23 12.46
CA TYR A 457 29.24 34.42 13.89
C TYR A 457 30.47 33.65 14.39
N LEU A 458 31.14 32.90 13.50
CA LEU A 458 32.26 32.02 13.82
C LEU A 458 33.36 32.16 12.76
N THR A 459 34.61 31.89 13.15
CA THR A 459 35.71 31.76 12.19
C THR A 459 35.55 30.50 11.34
N TYR A 460 36.24 30.46 10.20
CA TYR A 460 36.28 29.27 9.35
C TYR A 460 36.73 28.02 10.13
N TRP A 461 37.72 28.16 11.01
CA TRP A 461 38.26 27.04 11.78
C TRP A 461 37.28 26.53 12.83
N GLU A 462 36.59 27.40 13.55
CA GLU A 462 35.54 27.00 14.50
C GLU A 462 34.39 26.26 13.80
N VAL A 463 34.00 26.71 12.60
CA VAL A 463 32.99 25.99 11.79
C VAL A 463 33.52 24.63 11.35
N GLN A 464 34.78 24.53 10.91
CA GLN A 464 35.37 23.25 10.46
C GLN A 464 35.54 22.25 11.61
N GLU A 465 36.03 22.69 12.77
CA GLU A 465 36.16 21.84 13.95
C GLU A 465 34.78 21.33 14.41
N MET A 466 33.77 22.19 14.35
CA MET A 466 32.40 21.83 14.71
C MET A 466 31.77 20.80 13.75
N VAL A 467 32.02 20.88 12.44
CA VAL A 467 31.39 19.99 11.45
C VAL A 467 32.19 18.73 11.12
N SER A 468 33.51 18.75 11.34
CA SER A 468 34.40 17.65 10.97
C SER A 468 33.93 16.28 11.51
N PRO A 469 33.49 16.13 12.78
CA PRO A 469 32.95 14.87 13.29
C PRO A 469 31.70 14.36 12.56
N TYR A 470 30.96 15.25 11.90
CA TYR A 470 29.68 14.98 11.23
C TYR A 470 29.80 14.88 9.72
N GLU A 471 31.02 14.93 9.17
CA GLU A 471 31.25 14.58 7.78
C GLU A 471 30.91 13.10 7.54
N LYS A 472 30.34 12.78 6.38
CA LYS A 472 29.93 11.41 6.03
C LYS A 472 31.00 10.36 6.34
N ASN A 473 32.27 10.65 6.02
CA ASN A 473 33.37 9.69 6.22
C ASN A 473 33.63 9.34 7.69
N ASN A 474 33.17 10.17 8.63
CA ASN A 474 33.29 9.92 10.07
C ASN A 474 32.02 9.30 10.67
N LEU A 475 30.86 9.48 10.01
CA LEU A 475 29.58 8.88 10.41
C LEU A 475 29.32 7.51 9.78
N TRP A 476 29.89 7.24 8.60
CA TRP A 476 29.70 6.02 7.83
C TRP A 476 31.02 5.26 7.65
N ASP A 477 31.10 4.07 8.25
CA ASP A 477 32.22 3.16 8.04
C ASP A 477 32.08 2.45 6.68
N SER A 478 32.63 3.07 5.64
CA SER A 478 32.65 2.50 4.28
C SER A 478 33.43 1.18 4.22
N GLY A 479 34.39 0.97 5.13
CA GLY A 479 35.12 -0.29 5.26
C GLY A 479 34.21 -1.40 5.77
N GLN A 480 33.46 -1.14 6.84
CA GLN A 480 32.48 -2.08 7.38
C GLN A 480 31.34 -2.35 6.40
N ALA A 481 30.84 -1.34 5.68
CA ALA A 481 29.83 -1.52 4.63
C ALA A 481 30.33 -2.46 3.50
N SER A 482 31.59 -2.30 3.09
CA SER A 482 32.24 -3.19 2.14
C SER A 482 32.41 -4.60 2.70
N LEU A 483 32.81 -4.74 3.97
CA LEU A 483 32.89 -6.04 4.65
C LEU A 483 31.53 -6.74 4.71
N ASN A 484 30.45 -6.03 5.08
CA ASN A 484 29.11 -6.61 5.13
C ASN A 484 28.64 -7.05 3.73
N THR A 485 28.90 -6.24 2.71
CA THR A 485 28.60 -6.58 1.31
C THR A 485 29.36 -7.84 0.87
N ASN A 486 30.64 -7.95 1.24
CA ASN A 486 31.45 -9.13 0.96
C ASN A 486 30.96 -10.37 1.73
N GLN A 487 30.54 -10.23 2.99
CA GLN A 487 29.94 -11.32 3.76
C GLN A 487 28.63 -11.81 3.14
N MET A 488 27.77 -10.89 2.69
CA MET A 488 26.54 -11.23 1.99
C MET A 488 26.85 -11.96 0.67
N LYS A 489 27.84 -11.49 -0.11
CA LYS A 489 28.29 -12.19 -1.30
C LYS A 489 28.80 -13.60 -0.99
N GLN A 490 29.61 -13.77 0.05
CA GLN A 490 30.08 -15.08 0.50
C GLN A 490 28.93 -15.99 0.95
N TYR A 491 27.90 -15.45 1.61
CA TYR A 491 26.72 -16.21 1.98
C TYR A 491 25.97 -16.73 0.75
N LYS A 492 25.76 -15.87 -0.26
CA LYS A 492 25.18 -16.27 -1.55
C LYS A 492 26.04 -17.33 -2.26
N GLU A 493 27.35 -17.11 -2.35
CA GLU A 493 28.30 -18.06 -2.95
C GLU A 493 28.27 -19.43 -2.26
N LYS A 494 28.14 -19.47 -0.91
CA LYS A 494 27.98 -20.72 -0.16
C LYS A 494 26.68 -21.45 -0.50
N LEU A 495 25.57 -20.72 -0.68
CA LEU A 495 24.30 -21.30 -1.10
C LEU A 495 24.36 -21.82 -2.54
N GLU A 496 25.05 -21.11 -3.44
CA GLU A 496 25.31 -21.58 -4.80
C GLU A 496 26.21 -22.82 -4.82
N GLU A 497 27.28 -22.85 -4.02
CA GLU A 497 28.16 -24.02 -3.89
C GLU A 497 27.40 -25.23 -3.34
N PHE A 498 26.59 -25.02 -2.28
CA PHE A 498 25.71 -26.04 -1.73
C PHE A 498 24.76 -26.58 -2.81
N SER A 499 24.13 -25.68 -3.57
CA SER A 499 23.24 -26.02 -4.69
C SER A 499 23.96 -26.83 -5.77
N ASN A 500 25.18 -26.44 -6.14
CA ASN A 500 25.99 -27.15 -7.14
C ASN A 500 26.41 -28.54 -6.65
N LYS A 501 26.78 -28.69 -5.38
CA LYS A 501 27.08 -30.00 -4.77
C LYS A 501 25.85 -30.90 -4.76
N LEU A 502 24.67 -30.37 -4.42
CA LEU A 502 23.42 -31.12 -4.50
C LEU A 502 23.08 -31.54 -5.94
N ALA A 503 23.37 -30.70 -6.94
CA ALA A 503 23.15 -31.04 -8.34
C ALA A 503 24.00 -32.26 -8.77
N VAL A 504 25.26 -32.34 -8.31
CA VAL A 504 26.13 -33.50 -8.53
C VAL A 504 25.53 -34.76 -7.86
N VAL A 505 25.04 -34.64 -6.63
CA VAL A 505 24.37 -35.75 -5.92
C VAL A 505 23.13 -36.24 -6.68
N ALA A 506 22.29 -35.32 -7.18
CA ALA A 506 21.12 -35.66 -7.98
C ALA A 506 21.48 -36.41 -9.28
N ASN A 507 22.55 -35.98 -9.95
CA ASN A 507 23.07 -36.65 -11.14
C ASN A 507 23.60 -38.05 -10.81
N HIS A 508 24.28 -38.23 -9.68
CA HIS A 508 24.74 -39.56 -9.26
C HIS A 508 23.59 -40.50 -8.91
N LEU A 509 22.52 -40.01 -8.26
CA LEU A 509 21.34 -40.82 -7.94
C LEU A 509 20.70 -41.42 -9.21
N THR A 510 20.59 -40.64 -10.28
CA THR A 510 20.04 -41.10 -11.56
C THR A 510 20.97 -42.06 -12.30
N GLU A 511 22.28 -41.81 -12.26
CA GLU A 511 23.28 -42.66 -12.90
C GLU A 511 23.44 -44.03 -12.21
N TYR A 512 23.46 -44.06 -10.86
CA TYR A 512 23.52 -45.33 -10.11
C TYR A 512 22.28 -46.20 -10.36
N ASP A 513 21.08 -45.63 -10.46
CA ASP A 513 19.86 -46.37 -10.80
C ASP A 513 19.95 -46.96 -12.21
N ARG A 514 20.39 -46.16 -13.19
CA ARG A 514 20.61 -46.61 -14.58
C ARG A 514 21.60 -47.78 -14.65
N GLN A 515 22.69 -47.71 -13.89
CA GLN A 515 23.70 -48.77 -13.85
C GLN A 515 23.18 -50.03 -13.16
N ALA A 516 22.50 -49.91 -12.02
CA ALA A 516 21.90 -51.05 -11.31
C ALA A 516 20.84 -51.75 -12.16
N GLY A 517 19.98 -51.00 -12.85
CA GLY A 517 19.01 -51.54 -13.80
C GLY A 517 19.70 -52.32 -14.93
N ASN A 518 20.73 -51.75 -15.56
CA ASN A 518 21.48 -52.41 -16.64
C ASN A 518 22.15 -53.73 -16.21
N ILE A 519 22.59 -53.84 -14.96
CA ILE A 519 23.17 -55.07 -14.41
C ILE A 519 22.08 -56.13 -14.18
N LEU A 520 20.91 -55.74 -13.67
CA LEU A 520 19.77 -56.64 -13.45
C LEU A 520 19.17 -57.19 -14.75
N PHE A 521 19.19 -56.43 -15.85
CA PHE A 521 18.66 -56.87 -17.15
C PHE A 521 19.69 -57.57 -18.06
N LYS A 522 20.99 -57.52 -17.73
CA LYS A 522 22.03 -58.32 -18.41
C LYS A 522 22.19 -59.74 -17.87
N ASN A 523 21.65 -60.02 -16.69
CA ASN A 523 21.73 -61.34 -16.03
C ASN A 523 20.40 -62.13 -16.11
N LYS A 524 19.59 -61.90 -17.14
CA LYS A 524 18.42 -62.72 -17.47
C LYS A 524 18.65 -63.54 -18.72
#